data_AF-A0A610QT40-F1
#
_entry.id   AF-A0A610QT40-F1
#
_cell.length_a   1.000
_cell.length_b   1.000
_cell.length_c   1.000
_cell.angle_alpha   90.00
_cell.angle_beta   90.00
_cell.angle_gamma   90.00
#
_symmetry.space_group_name_H-M   'P 1'
#
loop_
_entity.id
_entity.type
_entity.pdbx_description
1 polymer ?
#
loop_
_entity_poly.entity_id
_entity_poly.type
_entity_poly.pdbx_seq_one_letter_code
_entity_poly.pdbx_strand_id
1 'polypeptide(L)'
;MKKKRIMSNKSQHNDQTNKNEKAPFLLANPQYYISRATLKKALDNREFYPWFQPIVCSKNAKIVGCEVLARWERPGGVILPSEFIPSTEKYRLTTPLIIQLMHKTGYMVNKMRNILPEGFHFGVNVCAMDITNPDFVCESIKLNNILKKRGVGLIIEITERTPFSEHYETVAT
;
A
#
# COMPACT_ATOMS: atom_id res chain seq x y z
N MET A 1 49.82 -41.31 -48.78
CA MET A 1 49.38 -40.22 -49.68
C MET A 1 48.20 -39.48 -49.06
N LYS A 2 48.28 -38.13 -49.03
CA LYS A 2 47.26 -37.09 -48.77
C LYS A 2 46.53 -37.07 -47.39
N LYS A 3 47.05 -36.17 -46.53
CA LYS A 3 46.42 -35.56 -45.35
C LYS A 3 45.06 -34.91 -45.73
N LYS A 4 44.00 -35.17 -44.96
CA LYS A 4 42.77 -34.35 -44.96
C LYS A 4 42.84 -33.33 -43.82
N ARG A 5 42.47 -32.12 -44.19
CA ARG A 5 42.71 -30.82 -43.55
C ARG A 5 41.68 -30.58 -42.45
N ILE A 6 42.14 -30.43 -41.22
CA ILE A 6 41.36 -29.87 -40.10
C ILE A 6 41.35 -28.36 -40.33
N MET A 7 40.18 -27.78 -40.65
CA MET A 7 39.99 -26.33 -40.63
C MET A 7 39.25 -25.97 -39.35
N SER A 8 40.01 -25.35 -38.45
CA SER A 8 39.52 -24.55 -37.33
C SER A 8 38.70 -23.37 -37.86
N ASN A 9 37.44 -23.26 -37.45
CA ASN A 9 36.65 -22.07 -37.72
C ASN A 9 36.98 -21.00 -36.66
N LYS A 10 37.48 -19.87 -37.16
CA LYS A 10 37.80 -18.65 -36.40
C LYS A 10 36.52 -17.89 -36.05
N SER A 11 36.45 -17.48 -34.79
CA SER A 11 35.98 -16.18 -34.29
C SER A 11 34.88 -15.43 -35.07
N GLN A 12 33.70 -15.35 -34.46
CA GLN A 12 32.99 -14.07 -34.35
C GLN A 12 32.69 -13.83 -32.87
N HIS A 13 33.51 -12.97 -32.26
CA HIS A 13 33.14 -12.18 -31.10
C HIS A 13 31.96 -11.29 -31.51
N ASN A 14 30.81 -11.45 -30.86
CA ASN A 14 29.87 -10.35 -30.72
C ASN A 14 29.91 -9.93 -29.25
N ASP A 15 30.84 -9.02 -28.96
CA ASP A 15 30.71 -8.07 -27.86
C ASP A 15 29.50 -7.18 -28.14
N GLN A 16 28.36 -7.55 -27.58
CA GLN A 16 27.32 -6.59 -27.25
C GLN A 16 27.20 -6.57 -25.73
N THR A 17 28.04 -5.71 -25.15
CA THR A 17 27.91 -5.17 -23.81
C THR A 17 26.45 -4.78 -23.58
N ASN A 18 25.74 -5.58 -22.80
CA ASN A 18 24.36 -5.32 -22.44
C ASN A 18 24.37 -4.19 -21.40
N LYS A 19 24.39 -2.95 -21.90
CA LYS A 19 24.15 -1.72 -21.14
C LYS A 19 22.70 -1.71 -20.67
N ASN A 20 22.42 -2.43 -19.59
CA ASN A 20 21.27 -2.18 -18.73
C ASN A 20 21.80 -1.90 -17.33
N GLU A 21 22.58 -0.81 -17.24
CA GLU A 21 22.88 -0.15 -15.98
C GLU A 21 21.60 0.48 -15.43
N LYS A 22 21.15 -0.05 -14.29
CA LYS A 22 20.35 0.59 -13.22
C LYS A 22 19.45 1.76 -13.65
N ALA A 23 18.21 1.45 -14.00
CA ALA A 23 17.14 2.44 -13.95
C ALA A 23 16.84 2.80 -12.46
N PRO A 24 16.73 4.08 -12.09
CA PRO A 24 16.41 4.47 -10.72
C PRO A 24 14.97 4.08 -10.34
N PHE A 25 14.81 3.78 -9.06
CA PHE A 25 13.58 3.53 -8.31
C PHE A 25 12.29 4.19 -8.89
N LEU A 26 11.45 3.36 -9.51
CA LEU A 26 9.98 3.45 -9.63
C LEU A 26 9.36 4.85 -9.84
N LEU A 27 9.46 5.38 -11.05
CA LEU A 27 8.46 6.32 -11.56
C LEU A 27 7.29 5.51 -12.14
N ALA A 28 6.07 5.83 -11.69
CA ALA A 28 4.83 5.25 -12.18
C ALA A 28 4.78 5.28 -13.72
N ASN A 29 4.47 4.13 -14.33
CA ASN A 29 4.30 4.03 -15.77
C ASN A 29 3.08 4.90 -16.21
N PRO A 30 3.24 5.94 -17.04
CA PRO A 30 2.17 6.92 -17.32
C PRO A 30 0.97 6.38 -18.10
N GLN A 31 0.98 5.11 -18.52
CA GLN A 31 0.03 4.57 -19.50
C GLN A 31 -1.33 4.10 -18.95
N TYR A 32 -1.55 3.99 -17.63
CA TYR A 32 -2.83 3.48 -17.12
C TYR A 32 -3.31 4.18 -15.84
N TYR A 33 -3.91 5.37 -16.00
CA TYR A 33 -4.75 5.93 -14.93
C TYR A 33 -6.11 5.24 -14.92
N ILE A 34 -6.49 4.71 -13.76
CA ILE A 34 -7.79 4.08 -13.57
C ILE A 34 -8.83 5.20 -13.46
N SER A 35 -9.88 5.17 -14.29
CA SER A 35 -10.87 6.26 -14.29
C SER A 35 -11.55 6.45 -12.92
N ARG A 36 -11.91 7.70 -12.60
CA ARG A 36 -12.66 8.04 -11.38
C ARG A 36 -13.95 7.22 -11.24
N ALA A 37 -14.65 6.98 -12.35
CA ALA A 37 -15.88 6.19 -12.36
C ALA A 37 -15.63 4.72 -11.97
N THR A 38 -14.52 4.13 -12.43
CA THR A 38 -14.15 2.76 -12.07
C THR A 38 -13.80 2.66 -10.59
N LEU A 39 -13.03 3.62 -10.06
CA LEU A 39 -12.67 3.65 -8.64
C LEU A 39 -13.88 3.86 -7.73
N LYS A 40 -14.81 4.77 -8.10
CA LYS A 40 -16.06 4.95 -7.37
C LYS A 40 -16.89 3.67 -7.35
N LYS A 41 -17.06 3.02 -8.51
CA LYS A 41 -17.77 1.74 -8.59
C LYS A 41 -17.13 0.66 -7.70
N ALA A 42 -15.80 0.59 -7.66
CA ALA A 42 -15.08 -0.34 -6.79
C ALA A 42 -15.29 -0.04 -5.30
N LEU A 43 -15.30 1.24 -4.91
CA LEU A 43 -15.63 1.66 -3.55
C LEU A 43 -17.06 1.26 -3.17
N ASP A 44 -18.02 1.54 -4.06
CA ASP A 44 -19.45 1.21 -3.87
C ASP A 44 -19.65 -0.30 -3.72
N ASN A 45 -18.95 -1.09 -4.56
CA ASN A 45 -18.95 -2.56 -4.53
C ASN A 45 -18.14 -3.16 -3.37
N ARG A 46 -17.46 -2.34 -2.56
CA ARG A 46 -16.57 -2.77 -1.48
C ARG A 46 -15.44 -3.71 -1.91
N GLU A 47 -14.81 -3.42 -3.05
CA GLU A 47 -13.75 -4.23 -3.65
C GLU A 47 -12.35 -4.05 -3.01
N PHE A 48 -12.15 -3.08 -2.10
CA PHE A 48 -10.85 -2.87 -1.44
C PHE A 48 -10.76 -3.62 -0.12
N TYR A 49 -9.78 -4.52 0.01
CA TYR A 49 -9.56 -5.38 1.16
C TYR A 49 -8.24 -5.09 1.88
N PRO A 50 -8.21 -5.25 3.21
CA PRO A 50 -6.97 -5.13 3.98
C PRO A 50 -6.16 -6.42 3.88
N TRP A 51 -4.89 -6.28 3.51
CA TRP A 51 -3.86 -7.28 3.76
C TRP A 51 -2.97 -6.77 4.89
N PHE A 52 -2.38 -7.69 5.66
CA PHE A 52 -1.61 -7.34 6.87
C PHE A 52 -0.14 -7.71 6.68
N GLN A 53 0.74 -6.71 6.66
CA GLN A 53 2.19 -6.94 6.64
C GLN A 53 2.73 -6.94 8.07
N PRO A 54 3.31 -8.04 8.58
CA PRO A 54 3.81 -8.10 9.95
C PRO A 54 4.95 -7.11 10.22
N ILE A 55 4.91 -6.48 11.39
CA ILE A 55 5.99 -5.65 11.93
C ILE A 55 6.72 -6.48 12.99
N VAL A 56 8.02 -6.66 12.82
CA VAL A 56 8.86 -7.52 13.67
C VAL A 56 9.82 -6.67 14.51
N CYS A 57 9.84 -6.90 15.81
CA CYS A 57 10.80 -6.27 16.71
C CYS A 57 12.21 -6.84 16.45
N SER A 58 13.14 -5.98 16.05
CA SER A 58 14.52 -6.38 15.73
C SER A 58 15.28 -6.97 16.91
N LYS A 59 14.92 -6.60 18.15
CA LYS A 59 15.62 -7.07 19.36
C LYS A 59 15.32 -8.53 19.71
N ASN A 60 14.10 -9.01 19.42
CA ASN A 60 13.63 -10.32 19.90
C ASN A 60 12.86 -11.13 18.85
N ALA A 61 12.82 -10.67 17.60
CA ALA A 61 12.13 -11.28 16.47
C ALA A 61 10.63 -11.55 16.68
N LYS A 62 9.99 -10.93 17.68
CA LYS A 62 8.55 -11.07 17.91
C LYS A 62 7.77 -10.13 17.00
N ILE A 63 6.63 -10.60 16.50
CA ILE A 63 5.67 -9.75 15.80
C ILE A 63 5.02 -8.82 16.82
N VAL A 64 5.12 -7.51 16.58
CA VAL A 64 4.61 -6.45 17.46
C VAL A 64 3.48 -5.65 16.83
N GLY A 65 3.12 -5.94 15.59
CA GLY A 65 2.03 -5.26 14.91
C GLY A 65 1.92 -5.70 13.46
N CYS A 66 1.07 -5.01 12.72
CA CYS A 66 1.03 -5.12 11.28
C CYS A 66 0.57 -3.83 10.62
N GLU A 67 1.04 -3.60 9.41
CA GLU A 67 0.57 -2.55 8.53
C GLU A 67 -0.64 -3.03 7.72
N VAL A 68 -1.70 -2.24 7.69
CA VAL A 68 -2.93 -2.46 6.93
C VAL A 68 -2.74 -1.91 5.53
N LEU A 69 -2.53 -2.82 4.58
CA LEU A 69 -2.25 -2.49 3.19
C LEU A 69 -3.48 -2.74 2.32
N ALA A 70 -3.82 -1.75 1.51
CA ALA A 70 -4.89 -1.87 0.53
C ALA A 70 -4.58 -2.98 -0.49
N ARG A 71 -5.60 -3.75 -0.87
CA ARG A 71 -5.61 -4.58 -2.08
C ARG A 71 -6.94 -4.40 -2.76
N TRP A 72 -6.94 -4.26 -4.08
CA TRP A 72 -8.18 -4.22 -4.82
C TRP A 72 -8.46 -5.60 -5.40
N GLU A 73 -9.41 -6.30 -4.78
CA GLU A 73 -9.81 -7.64 -5.17
C GLU A 73 -10.93 -7.56 -6.22
N ARG A 74 -10.72 -8.22 -7.37
CA ARG A 74 -11.68 -8.24 -8.48
C ARG A 74 -11.82 -9.65 -9.03
N PRO A 75 -12.92 -9.95 -9.75
CA PRO A 75 -12.98 -11.15 -10.58
C PRO A 75 -11.77 -11.17 -11.53
N GLY A 76 -10.91 -12.18 -11.38
CA GLY A 76 -9.70 -12.34 -12.20
C GLY A 76 -8.37 -11.96 -11.52
N GLY A 77 -8.38 -11.41 -10.30
CA GLY A 77 -7.15 -11.23 -9.53
C GLY A 77 -7.14 -10.06 -8.56
N VAL A 78 -5.94 -9.77 -8.05
CA VAL A 78 -5.66 -8.69 -7.12
C VAL A 78 -4.85 -7.62 -7.83
N ILE A 79 -5.31 -6.37 -7.75
CA ILE A 79 -4.59 -5.19 -8.24
C ILE A 79 -3.83 -4.56 -7.07
N LEU A 80 -2.55 -4.25 -7.26
CA LEU A 80 -1.67 -3.73 -6.21
C LEU A 80 -1.83 -2.22 -6.01
N PRO A 81 -1.54 -1.70 -4.79
CA PRO A 81 -1.63 -0.28 -4.48
C PRO A 81 -0.94 0.65 -5.46
N SER A 82 0.23 0.26 -5.97
CA SER A 82 1.00 1.07 -6.94
C SER A 82 0.23 1.37 -8.22
N GLU A 83 -0.76 0.55 -8.57
CA GLU A 83 -1.55 0.69 -9.79
C GLU A 83 -2.77 1.61 -9.60
N PHE A 84 -3.36 1.67 -8.40
CA PHE A 84 -4.60 2.42 -8.17
C PHE A 84 -4.47 3.60 -7.20
N ILE A 85 -3.54 3.58 -6.24
CA ILE A 85 -3.38 4.66 -5.24
C ILE A 85 -3.12 6.02 -5.90
N PRO A 86 -2.22 6.17 -6.91
CA PRO A 86 -2.02 7.46 -7.56
C PRO A 86 -3.29 8.04 -8.19
N SER A 87 -4.16 7.16 -8.71
CA SER A 87 -5.47 7.56 -9.26
C SER A 87 -6.44 7.95 -8.13
N THR A 88 -6.50 7.16 -7.05
CA THR A 88 -7.30 7.45 -5.86
C THR A 88 -6.95 8.80 -5.23
N GLU A 89 -5.65 9.10 -5.06
CA GLU A 89 -5.14 10.39 -4.57
C GLU A 89 -5.56 11.53 -5.51
N LYS A 90 -5.31 11.39 -6.82
CA LYS A 90 -5.68 12.38 -7.84
C LYS A 90 -7.17 12.73 -7.82
N TYR A 91 -8.04 11.75 -7.57
CA TYR A 91 -9.49 11.96 -7.54
C TYR A 91 -10.07 12.26 -6.15
N ARG A 92 -9.22 12.42 -5.13
CA ARG A 92 -9.60 12.64 -3.73
C ARG A 92 -10.54 11.55 -3.20
N LEU A 93 -10.20 10.30 -3.50
CA LEU A 93 -10.95 9.10 -3.09
C LEU A 93 -10.22 8.29 -2.00
N THR A 94 -9.17 8.85 -1.37
CA THR A 94 -8.36 8.16 -0.35
C THR A 94 -9.15 7.90 0.91
N THR A 95 -9.87 8.89 1.44
CA THR A 95 -10.70 8.74 2.64
C THR A 95 -11.71 7.59 2.55
N PRO A 96 -12.60 7.50 1.53
CA PRO A 96 -13.56 6.40 1.45
C PRO A 96 -12.88 5.03 1.28
N LEU A 97 -11.71 4.98 0.64
CA LEU A 97 -10.91 3.76 0.54
C LEU A 97 -10.41 3.33 1.92
N ILE A 98 -9.78 4.23 2.66
CA ILE A 98 -9.21 3.96 3.99
C ILE A 98 -10.33 3.56 4.97
N ILE A 99 -11.47 4.25 4.95
CA ILE A 99 -12.64 3.89 5.77
C ILE A 99 -13.09 2.45 5.50
N GLN A 100 -13.13 2.04 4.23
CA GLN A 100 -13.46 0.66 3.87
C GLN A 100 -12.46 -0.36 4.44
N LEU A 101 -11.17 -0.06 4.41
CA LEU A 101 -10.13 -0.90 5.03
C LEU A 101 -10.27 -0.95 6.55
N MET A 102 -10.56 0.19 7.20
CA MET A 102 -10.79 0.27 8.64
C MET A 102 -12.00 -0.58 9.07
N HIS A 103 -13.11 -0.51 8.32
CA HIS A 103 -14.30 -1.32 8.59
C HIS A 103 -14.01 -2.81 8.50
N LYS A 104 -13.34 -3.24 7.43
CA LYS A 104 -12.96 -4.65 7.24
C LYS A 104 -11.96 -5.12 8.29
N THR A 105 -10.98 -4.29 8.64
CA THR A 105 -10.02 -4.57 9.72
C THR A 105 -10.72 -4.75 11.05
N GLY A 106 -11.59 -3.81 11.44
CA GLY A 106 -12.38 -3.91 12.67
C GLY A 106 -13.27 -5.14 12.70
N TYR A 107 -13.91 -5.50 11.59
CA TYR A 107 -14.67 -6.73 11.47
C TYR A 107 -13.81 -7.98 11.69
N MET A 108 -12.66 -8.07 11.01
CA MET A 108 -11.74 -9.20 11.13
C MET A 108 -11.25 -9.33 12.57
N VAL A 109 -10.78 -8.23 13.18
CA VAL A 109 -10.29 -8.22 14.56
C VAL A 109 -11.37 -8.66 15.55
N ASN A 110 -12.61 -8.20 15.38
CA ASN A 110 -13.73 -8.64 16.20
C ASN A 110 -14.08 -10.13 16.04
N LYS A 111 -13.77 -10.74 14.90
CA LYS A 111 -14.03 -12.17 14.64
C LYS A 111 -12.85 -13.08 15.04
N MET A 112 -11.66 -12.55 15.23
CA MET A 112 -10.51 -13.34 15.67
C MET A 112 -10.76 -13.96 17.05
N ARG A 113 -10.45 -15.25 17.18
CA ARG A 113 -10.47 -15.97 18.46
C ARG A 113 -9.14 -15.89 19.20
N ASN A 114 -8.05 -15.72 18.46
CA ASN A 114 -6.70 -15.65 19.02
C ASN A 114 -6.52 -14.36 19.80
N ILE A 115 -5.78 -14.46 20.90
CA ILE A 115 -5.28 -13.31 21.65
C ILE A 115 -4.05 -12.80 20.91
N LEU A 116 -4.05 -11.52 20.54
CA LEU A 116 -2.88 -10.86 19.98
C LEU A 116 -1.88 -10.54 21.11
N PRO A 117 -0.57 -10.48 20.82
CA PRO A 117 0.43 -10.10 21.81
C PRO A 117 0.10 -8.75 22.46
N GLU A 118 0.48 -8.59 23.73
CA GLU A 118 0.40 -7.30 24.41
C GLU A 118 1.22 -6.25 23.63
N GLY A 119 0.65 -5.05 23.47
CA GLY A 119 1.26 -3.98 22.69
C GLY A 119 1.19 -4.16 21.18
N PHE A 120 0.47 -5.18 20.67
CA PHE A 120 0.25 -5.33 19.24
C PHE A 120 -0.51 -4.12 18.67
N HIS A 121 -0.16 -3.68 17.46
CA HIS A 121 -0.83 -2.56 16.80
C HIS A 121 -1.16 -2.82 15.33
N PHE A 122 -2.17 -2.11 14.84
CA PHE A 122 -2.52 -2.03 13.42
C PHE A 122 -2.15 -0.64 12.92
N GLY A 123 -1.22 -0.55 11.96
CA GLY A 123 -0.84 0.68 11.28
C GLY A 123 -1.71 0.91 10.05
N VAL A 124 -2.30 2.09 9.89
CA VAL A 124 -3.10 2.47 8.72
C VAL A 124 -2.42 3.64 8.02
N ASN A 125 -2.11 3.46 6.73
CA ASN A 125 -1.55 4.52 5.90
C ASN A 125 -2.62 5.52 5.49
N VAL A 126 -2.30 6.80 5.61
CA VAL A 126 -3.17 7.91 5.25
C VAL A 126 -2.41 8.99 4.48
N CYS A 127 -3.13 9.73 3.63
CA CYS A 127 -2.59 10.94 3.05
C CYS A 127 -2.79 12.11 4.03
N ALA A 128 -1.92 13.12 3.97
CA ALA A 128 -2.03 14.30 4.83
C ALA A 128 -3.40 14.98 4.76
N MET A 129 -4.05 14.96 3.58
CA MET A 129 -5.39 15.52 3.40
C MET A 129 -6.52 14.71 4.09
N ASP A 130 -6.31 13.42 4.39
CA ASP A 130 -7.34 12.60 5.03
C ASP A 130 -7.54 12.98 6.50
N ILE A 131 -6.49 13.49 7.17
CA ILE A 131 -6.53 13.72 8.63
C ILE A 131 -7.47 14.86 9.02
N THR A 132 -7.75 15.79 8.11
CA THR A 132 -8.69 16.89 8.33
C THR A 132 -10.12 16.51 7.96
N ASN A 133 -10.35 15.32 7.38
CA ASN A 133 -11.68 14.85 7.03
C ASN A 133 -12.42 14.34 8.28
N PRO A 134 -13.58 14.94 8.66
CA PRO A 134 -14.34 14.53 9.84
C PRO A 134 -14.78 13.07 9.81
N ASP A 135 -15.10 12.53 8.63
CA ASP A 135 -15.49 11.13 8.48
C ASP A 135 -14.31 10.20 8.81
N PHE A 136 -13.11 10.53 8.33
CA PHE A 136 -11.89 9.79 8.66
C PHE A 136 -11.64 9.79 10.18
N VAL A 137 -11.76 10.95 10.83
CA VAL A 137 -11.58 11.07 12.28
C VAL A 137 -12.60 10.21 13.03
N CYS A 138 -13.87 10.30 12.66
CA CYS A 138 -14.96 9.54 13.26
C CYS A 138 -14.72 8.03 13.13
N GLU A 139 -14.35 7.56 11.95
CA GLU A 139 -14.10 6.14 11.69
C GLU A 139 -12.81 5.63 12.35
N SER A 140 -11.78 6.46 12.48
CA SER A 140 -10.56 6.15 13.24
C SER A 140 -10.86 5.92 14.72
N ILE A 141 -11.71 6.76 15.32
CA ILE A 141 -12.16 6.59 16.71
C ILE A 141 -12.94 5.26 16.87
N LYS A 142 -13.83 4.95 15.94
CA LYS A 142 -14.60 3.69 15.96
C LYS A 142 -13.68 2.47 15.88
N LEU A 143 -12.71 2.47 14.95
CA LEU A 143 -11.72 1.39 14.85
C LEU A 143 -10.89 1.28 16.13
N ASN A 144 -10.36 2.39 16.65
CA ASN A 144 -9.57 2.37 17.88
C ASN A 144 -10.35 1.79 19.06
N ASN A 145 -11.66 2.08 19.18
CA ASN A 145 -12.50 1.49 20.21
C ASN A 145 -12.68 -0.03 20.06
N ILE A 146 -12.72 -0.54 18.82
CA ILE A 146 -12.72 -1.99 18.55
C ILE A 146 -11.39 -2.61 18.96
N LEU A 147 -10.28 -2.00 18.56
CA LEU A 147 -8.93 -2.49 18.84
C LEU A 147 -8.61 -2.48 20.34
N LYS A 148 -8.96 -1.42 21.06
CA LYS A 148 -8.79 -1.32 22.53
C LYS A 148 -9.52 -2.42 23.28
N LYS A 149 -10.72 -2.83 22.86
CA LYS A 149 -11.43 -3.97 23.45
C LYS A 149 -10.69 -5.30 23.30
N ARG A 150 -9.74 -5.38 22.37
CA ARG A 150 -8.85 -6.52 22.16
C ARG A 150 -7.45 -6.32 22.73
N GLY A 151 -7.20 -5.21 23.45
CA GLY A 151 -5.89 -4.90 24.02
C GLY A 151 -4.83 -4.52 22.97
N VAL A 152 -5.24 -4.08 21.77
CA VAL A 152 -4.34 -3.72 20.68
C VAL A 152 -4.53 -2.26 20.24
N GLY A 153 -3.47 -1.67 19.70
CA GLY A 153 -3.42 -0.24 19.33
C GLY A 153 -3.75 0.04 17.86
N LEU A 154 -4.15 1.27 17.59
CA LEU A 154 -4.20 1.87 16.25
C LEU A 154 -3.00 2.82 16.08
N ILE A 155 -2.26 2.69 14.99
CA ILE A 155 -1.26 3.66 14.55
C ILE A 155 -1.74 4.27 13.23
N ILE A 156 -1.63 5.58 13.10
CA ILE A 156 -1.90 6.31 11.85
C ILE A 156 -0.55 6.72 11.26
N GLU A 157 -0.28 6.27 10.05
CA GLU A 157 0.97 6.51 9.33
C GLU A 157 0.71 7.52 8.22
N ILE A 158 1.27 8.72 8.37
CA ILE A 158 1.10 9.79 7.39
C ILE A 158 2.18 9.65 6.32
N THR A 159 1.76 9.50 5.05
CA THR A 159 2.69 9.44 3.93
C THR A 159 3.12 10.85 3.49
N GLU A 160 4.40 11.01 3.16
CA GLU A 160 4.97 12.29 2.68
C GLU A 160 4.64 12.61 1.21
N ARG A 161 3.85 11.77 0.53
CA ARG A 161 3.58 11.86 -0.91
C ARG A 161 2.75 13.07 -1.32
N THR A 162 1.93 13.58 -0.39
CA THR A 162 1.16 14.81 -0.59
C THR A 162 1.56 15.78 0.51
N PRO A 163 2.16 16.94 0.17
CA PRO A 163 2.47 17.96 1.18
C PRO A 163 1.19 18.39 1.89
N PHE A 164 1.29 18.74 3.17
CA PHE A 164 0.26 19.55 3.80
C PHE A 164 0.10 20.82 2.95
N SER A 165 -1.08 21.06 2.40
CA SER A 165 -1.33 22.31 1.69
C SER A 165 -1.09 23.46 2.67
N GLU A 166 -0.19 24.38 2.32
CA GLU A 166 0.22 25.54 3.13
C GLU A 166 -0.91 26.59 3.31
N HIS A 167 -2.09 26.22 3.78
CA HIS A 167 -3.14 27.18 4.13
C HIS A 167 -3.70 26.87 5.51
N TYR A 168 -2.84 27.01 6.52
CA TYR A 168 -3.29 27.50 7.82
C TYR A 168 -3.04 29.00 7.78
N GLU A 169 -4.06 29.79 7.43
CA GLU A 169 -4.05 31.19 7.83
C GLU A 169 -3.84 31.19 9.34
N THR A 170 -2.72 31.76 9.77
CA THR A 170 -2.49 32.01 11.18
C THR A 170 -3.57 33.00 11.58
N VAL A 171 -4.63 32.51 12.21
CA VAL A 171 -5.58 33.39 12.87
C VAL A 171 -4.85 33.95 14.08
N ALA A 172 -4.13 35.04 13.87
CA ALA A 172 -3.65 35.88 14.95
C ALA A 172 -4.89 36.51 15.59
N THR A 173 -5.29 35.95 16.73
CA THR A 173 -6.13 36.64 17.72
C THR A 173 -5.27 37.46 18.64
#